data_AF-L1L0K1-F1
#
_entry.id   AF-L1L0K1-F1
#
_cell.length_a   1.000
_cell.length_b   1.000
_cell.length_c   1.000
_cell.angle_alpha   90.00
_cell.angle_beta   90.00
_cell.angle_gamma   90.00
#
_symmetry.space_group_name_H-M   'P 1'
#
loop_
_entity.id
_entity.type
_entity.pdbx_description
1 polymer ?
#
loop_
_entity_poly.entity_id
_entity_poly.type
_entity_poly.pdbx_seq_one_letter_code
_entity_poly.pdbx_strand_id
1 'polypeptide(L)'
;MPHPFTPVASVPVDLHAARVHEEGWQSWSPSGSYALGDTPYRPANDNWATVCYRPGHTVPADTFQGEGLLALDPGDGTPVRLWAAPEPTAEVPSIRLVVRDGQAEITADGPVKEWTGTDIQSVLADWAAGLALPTPRPAPTVWCSWYEYFTAVTEDDIHENLRAMDTLDLPIDVVQIDDGYQKALGDWLTLSGRFRSREGIADTIRARGRRAGIWTAPFLVDPASTLAAEHPDWLVRDTDGGFTHAGHNWGHDLYVLDTTHPEAAAYLTEVFTTLRSEGYDYFKVDFLYAGALDGVRHADVGALTAYREGIELIRAAIGPDAYLLGCGAPILPSIGLFDAMRVSPDTAPHRRPEADDHSQPGQDSAEFTGIGRQWQHGRLWVNDPDCLMARPAVETRERWAAHVESTGGLMASSDRLLSLDTWGVEMTRRLLTGVAR
;
A
#
# COMPACT_ATOMS: atom_id res chain seq x y z
N MET A 1 19.75 -15.93 -7.49
CA MET A 1 20.46 -15.06 -8.45
C MET A 1 19.41 -14.55 -9.42
N PRO A 2 19.37 -13.25 -9.74
CA PRO A 2 18.44 -12.74 -10.73
C PRO A 2 18.68 -13.45 -12.05
N HIS A 3 17.60 -13.90 -12.67
CA HIS A 3 17.63 -14.50 -14.00
C HIS A 3 18.12 -13.43 -15.00
N PRO A 4 18.88 -13.83 -16.04
CA PRO A 4 19.28 -12.87 -17.07
C PRO A 4 18.04 -12.37 -17.83
N PHE A 5 18.01 -11.07 -18.14
CA PHE A 5 16.98 -10.50 -19.00
C PHE A 5 17.06 -11.11 -20.40
N THR A 6 15.93 -11.62 -20.89
CA THR A 6 15.81 -12.23 -22.23
C THR A 6 14.91 -11.39 -23.13
N PRO A 7 15.18 -11.32 -24.46
CA PRO A 7 14.32 -10.61 -25.39
C PRO A 7 12.89 -11.16 -25.42
N VAL A 8 11.91 -10.25 -25.37
CA VAL A 8 10.47 -10.57 -25.40
C VAL A 8 9.84 -10.07 -26.70
N ALA A 9 10.06 -8.79 -27.05
CA ALA A 9 9.47 -8.16 -28.22
C ALA A 9 10.32 -6.96 -28.69
N SER A 10 10.19 -6.61 -29.96
CA SER A 10 10.68 -5.36 -30.54
C SER A 10 9.50 -4.69 -31.25
N VAL A 11 9.25 -3.41 -30.95
CA VAL A 11 8.04 -2.68 -31.38
C VAL A 11 8.43 -1.34 -31.98
N PRO A 12 8.03 -1.03 -33.23
CA PRO A 12 8.14 0.33 -33.74
C PRO A 12 7.32 1.30 -32.88
N VAL A 13 7.87 2.49 -32.61
CA VAL A 13 7.21 3.51 -31.78
C VAL A 13 7.32 4.90 -32.41
N ASP A 14 6.28 5.72 -32.24
CA ASP A 14 6.36 7.16 -32.46
C ASP A 14 7.01 7.82 -31.23
N LEU A 15 8.19 8.41 -31.40
CA LEU A 15 8.97 8.99 -30.31
C LEU A 15 8.26 10.14 -29.55
N HIS A 16 7.25 10.78 -30.14
CA HIS A 16 6.53 11.89 -29.54
C HIS A 16 5.18 11.46 -28.94
N ALA A 17 4.50 10.52 -29.59
CA ALA A 17 3.16 10.07 -29.22
C ALA A 17 3.16 8.84 -28.30
N ALA A 18 4.17 7.98 -28.36
CA ALA A 18 4.22 6.75 -27.58
C ALA A 18 4.23 7.01 -26.07
N ARG A 19 3.61 6.09 -25.32
CA ARG A 19 3.53 6.13 -23.86
C ARG A 19 3.86 4.76 -23.28
N VAL A 20 4.63 4.75 -22.20
CA VAL A 20 4.97 3.54 -21.45
C VAL A 20 4.39 3.64 -20.05
N HIS A 21 3.70 2.61 -19.60
CA HIS A 21 3.21 2.50 -18.24
C HIS A 21 4.09 1.55 -17.43
N GLU A 22 4.71 2.09 -16.37
CA GLU A 22 5.42 1.29 -15.37
C GLU A 22 4.45 0.92 -14.24
N GLU A 23 4.37 -0.37 -13.90
CA GLU A 23 3.79 -0.82 -12.63
C GLU A 23 4.93 -1.01 -11.62
N GLY A 24 4.90 -0.23 -10.54
CA GLY A 24 5.85 -0.35 -9.44
C GLY A 24 5.56 -1.55 -8.54
N TRP A 25 6.56 -1.92 -7.73
CA TRP A 25 6.54 -3.13 -6.89
C TRP A 25 5.39 -3.18 -5.87
N GLN A 26 5.23 -2.12 -5.09
CA GLN A 26 4.35 -2.09 -3.92
C GLN A 26 3.48 -0.82 -3.89
N SER A 27 2.54 -0.72 -2.94
CA SER A 27 1.63 0.42 -2.74
C SER A 27 2.25 1.80 -3.01
N TRP A 28 3.44 2.07 -2.48
CA TRP A 28 4.11 3.37 -2.60
C TRP A 28 5.05 3.49 -3.80
N SER A 29 5.29 2.41 -4.54
CA SER A 29 6.13 2.50 -5.74
C SER A 29 5.45 3.37 -6.80
N PRO A 30 6.14 4.37 -7.38
CA PRO A 30 5.60 5.16 -8.48
C PRO A 30 5.12 4.26 -9.61
N SER A 31 3.88 4.47 -10.05
CA SER A 31 3.25 3.66 -11.10
C SER A 31 2.38 4.54 -11.99
N GLY A 32 2.62 4.54 -13.29
CA GLY A 32 1.99 5.52 -14.16
C GLY A 32 2.58 5.54 -15.55
N SER A 33 1.99 6.37 -16.40
CA SER A 33 2.35 6.49 -17.81
C SER A 33 3.30 7.66 -18.06
N TYR A 34 4.35 7.40 -18.83
CA TYR A 34 5.41 8.33 -19.19
C TYR A 34 5.48 8.51 -20.71
N ALA A 35 5.88 9.68 -21.18
CA ALA A 35 6.38 9.82 -22.54
C ALA A 35 7.77 9.18 -22.67
N LEU A 36 8.17 8.78 -23.88
CA LEU A 36 9.47 8.13 -24.10
C LEU A 36 10.68 9.02 -23.77
N GLY A 37 10.50 10.35 -23.74
CA GLY A 37 11.52 11.30 -23.35
C GLY A 37 11.52 11.66 -21.86
N ASP A 38 10.55 11.19 -21.09
CA ASP A 38 10.50 11.43 -19.65
C ASP A 38 11.48 10.52 -18.93
N THR A 39 11.98 10.97 -17.78
CA THR A 39 12.78 10.14 -16.86
C THR A 39 11.85 9.55 -15.81
N PRO A 40 11.65 8.22 -15.78
CA PRO A 40 10.81 7.61 -14.76
C PRO A 40 11.40 7.77 -13.36
N TYR A 41 10.53 7.79 -12.35
CA TYR A 41 10.96 7.98 -10.96
C TYR A 41 11.74 6.78 -10.43
N ARG A 42 12.79 7.06 -9.66
CA ARG A 42 13.72 6.08 -9.09
C ARG A 42 14.02 6.45 -7.63
N PRO A 43 14.42 5.48 -6.78
CA PRO A 43 14.71 5.75 -5.38
C PRO A 43 15.83 6.77 -5.22
N ALA A 44 15.66 7.72 -4.30
CA ALA A 44 16.67 8.73 -4.00
C ALA A 44 17.88 8.17 -3.22
N ASN A 45 17.72 7.04 -2.52
CA ASN A 45 18.76 6.38 -1.74
C ASN A 45 18.44 4.89 -1.50
N ASP A 46 19.40 4.15 -0.94
CA ASP A 46 19.28 2.71 -0.66
C ASP A 46 18.15 2.39 0.35
N ASN A 47 17.85 3.30 1.27
CA ASN A 47 16.76 3.09 2.23
C ASN A 47 15.42 3.03 1.49
N TRP A 48 15.11 4.03 0.66
CA TRP A 48 13.88 4.04 -0.11
C TRP A 48 13.86 2.97 -1.19
N ALA A 49 15.01 2.58 -1.75
CA ALA A 49 15.09 1.42 -2.63
C ALA A 49 14.60 0.13 -1.96
N THR A 50 14.90 -0.06 -0.67
CA THR A 50 14.40 -1.21 0.13
C THR A 50 12.96 -1.05 0.56
N VAL A 51 12.58 0.13 1.06
CA VAL A 51 11.26 0.34 1.68
C VAL A 51 10.17 0.47 0.62
N CYS A 52 10.43 1.18 -0.48
CA CYS A 52 9.39 1.64 -1.41
C CYS A 52 9.47 1.05 -2.82
N TYR A 53 10.57 0.44 -3.21
CA TYR A 53 10.79 -0.15 -4.54
C TYR A 53 11.07 -1.65 -4.42
N ARG A 54 11.34 -2.34 -5.53
CA ARG A 54 11.72 -3.76 -5.50
C ARG A 54 13.16 -3.90 -4.97
N PRO A 55 13.36 -4.49 -3.78
CA PRO A 55 14.68 -4.53 -3.15
C PRO A 55 15.64 -5.39 -3.98
N GLY A 56 16.89 -4.96 -4.10
CA GLY A 56 17.92 -5.67 -4.87
C GLY A 56 17.83 -5.51 -6.40
N HIS A 57 16.87 -4.73 -6.91
CA HIS A 57 16.71 -4.48 -8.34
C HIS A 57 17.07 -3.03 -8.70
N THR A 58 18.26 -2.82 -9.27
CA THR A 58 18.64 -1.51 -9.83
C THR A 58 18.17 -1.40 -11.28
N VAL A 59 17.49 -0.29 -11.61
CA VAL A 59 17.07 0.03 -12.97
C VAL A 59 18.15 0.87 -13.65
N PRO A 60 18.67 0.47 -14.83
CA PRO A 60 19.60 1.29 -15.58
C PRO A 60 18.98 2.63 -15.99
N ALA A 61 19.83 3.63 -16.26
CA ALA A 61 19.39 4.88 -16.87
C ALA A 61 18.72 4.61 -18.24
N ASP A 62 17.83 5.51 -18.66
CA ASP A 62 17.11 5.45 -19.94
C ASP A 62 16.33 4.14 -20.17
N THR A 63 15.96 3.47 -19.08
CA THR A 63 15.22 2.20 -19.09
C THR A 63 13.92 2.37 -18.33
N PHE A 64 12.83 2.00 -18.99
CA PHE A 64 11.55 1.83 -18.32
C PHE A 64 11.51 0.43 -17.70
N GLN A 65 10.99 0.29 -16.49
CA GLN A 65 10.84 -1.00 -15.81
C GLN A 65 9.52 -1.08 -15.08
N GLY A 66 8.82 -2.20 -15.27
CA GLY A 66 7.66 -2.58 -14.49
C GLY A 66 7.86 -3.93 -13.80
N GLU A 67 7.23 -4.10 -12.64
CA GLU A 67 7.29 -5.32 -11.84
C GLU A 67 6.05 -6.18 -12.12
N GLY A 68 6.26 -7.22 -12.92
CA GLY A 68 5.23 -8.17 -13.37
C GLY A 68 4.25 -7.61 -14.41
N LEU A 69 4.22 -6.29 -14.63
CA LEU A 69 3.39 -5.62 -15.65
C LEU A 69 4.17 -4.48 -16.30
N LEU A 70 4.10 -4.38 -17.63
CA LEU A 70 4.55 -3.21 -18.40
C LEU A 70 3.66 -3.04 -19.63
N ALA A 71 3.11 -1.85 -19.84
CA ALA A 71 2.32 -1.55 -21.03
C ALA A 71 2.98 -0.48 -21.91
N LEU A 72 2.83 -0.63 -23.23
CA LEU A 72 3.30 0.30 -24.24
C LEU A 72 2.14 0.64 -25.19
N ASP A 73 1.80 1.91 -25.26
CA ASP A 73 1.10 2.50 -26.41
C ASP A 73 2.15 2.94 -27.45
N PRO A 74 2.20 2.31 -28.64
CA PRO A 74 3.20 2.67 -29.66
C PRO A 74 3.03 4.07 -30.25
N GLY A 75 1.89 4.73 -30.04
CA GLY A 75 1.64 6.11 -30.49
C GLY A 75 1.38 6.27 -32.00
N ASP A 76 1.37 5.19 -32.77
CA ASP A 76 1.13 5.18 -34.23
C ASP A 76 -0.29 4.72 -34.60
N GLY A 77 -1.15 4.51 -33.60
CA GLY A 77 -2.52 4.02 -33.75
C GLY A 77 -2.64 2.49 -33.83
N THR A 78 -1.53 1.75 -33.71
CA THR A 78 -1.57 0.30 -33.48
C THR A 78 -2.03 -0.02 -32.05
N PRO A 79 -2.51 -1.25 -31.77
CA PRO A 79 -2.99 -1.60 -30.44
C PRO A 79 -1.91 -1.43 -29.35
N VAL A 80 -2.34 -0.97 -28.19
CA VAL A 80 -1.53 -0.99 -26.96
C VAL A 80 -1.15 -2.43 -26.64
N ARG A 81 0.09 -2.65 -26.22
CA ARG A 81 0.63 -3.96 -25.83
C ARG A 81 0.88 -3.97 -24.33
N LEU A 82 0.48 -5.04 -23.67
CA LEU A 82 0.74 -5.31 -22.26
C LEU A 82 1.52 -6.61 -22.15
N TRP A 83 2.66 -6.57 -21.45
CA TRP A 83 3.36 -7.77 -21.01
C TRP A 83 3.09 -7.96 -19.53
N ALA A 84 2.60 -9.15 -19.17
CA ALA A 84 2.27 -9.48 -17.78
C ALA A 84 2.79 -10.85 -17.35
N ALA A 85 3.06 -10.97 -16.05
CA ALA A 85 3.34 -12.23 -15.38
C ALA A 85 2.16 -13.23 -15.60
N PRO A 86 2.44 -14.48 -16.04
CA PRO A 86 1.41 -15.51 -16.15
C PRO A 86 0.82 -15.93 -14.80
N GLU A 87 1.63 -15.92 -13.75
CA GLU A 87 1.26 -16.30 -12.38
C GLU A 87 1.64 -15.17 -11.39
N PRO A 88 0.94 -14.03 -11.42
CA PRO A 88 1.34 -12.79 -10.75
C PRO A 88 1.42 -12.88 -9.22
N THR A 89 0.80 -13.90 -8.61
CA THR A 89 0.85 -14.16 -7.17
C THR A 89 2.04 -15.00 -6.73
N ALA A 90 2.67 -15.73 -7.66
CA ALA A 90 3.75 -16.68 -7.37
C ALA A 90 5.12 -16.16 -7.86
N GLU A 91 5.14 -15.53 -9.03
CA GLU A 91 6.35 -14.99 -9.63
C GLU A 91 6.08 -13.62 -10.24
N VAL A 92 6.96 -12.66 -9.93
CA VAL A 92 6.90 -11.30 -10.45
C VAL A 92 8.20 -11.02 -11.22
N PRO A 93 8.25 -11.19 -12.54
CA PRO A 93 9.41 -10.82 -13.33
C PRO A 93 9.53 -9.30 -13.46
N SER A 94 10.75 -8.77 -13.47
CA SER A 94 10.99 -7.41 -13.93
C SER A 94 10.93 -7.39 -15.46
N ILE A 95 10.19 -6.43 -16.03
CA ILE A 95 10.02 -6.23 -17.47
C ILE A 95 10.62 -4.88 -17.82
N ARG A 96 11.57 -4.84 -18.77
CA ARG A 96 12.28 -3.64 -19.18
C ARG A 96 11.96 -3.26 -20.61
N LEU A 97 11.91 -1.96 -20.86
CA LEU A 97 11.82 -1.36 -22.19
C LEU A 97 12.93 -0.33 -22.37
N VAL A 98 13.66 -0.45 -23.48
CA VAL A 98 14.66 0.51 -23.92
C VAL A 98 14.37 0.92 -25.35
N VAL A 99 14.41 2.22 -25.63
CA VAL A 99 14.19 2.73 -27.00
C VAL A 99 15.53 2.85 -27.73
N ARG A 100 15.62 2.26 -28.92
CA ARG A 100 16.79 2.34 -29.82
C ARG A 100 16.32 2.52 -31.26
N ASP A 101 16.79 3.57 -31.93
CA ASP A 101 16.51 3.81 -33.36
C ASP A 101 15.02 3.74 -33.75
N GLY A 102 14.13 4.24 -32.87
CA GLY A 102 12.68 4.22 -33.07
C GLY A 102 12.02 2.86 -32.82
N GLN A 103 12.74 1.91 -32.21
CA GLN A 103 12.21 0.63 -31.72
C GLN A 103 12.23 0.62 -30.19
N ALA A 104 11.12 0.22 -29.59
CA ALA A 104 11.06 -0.18 -28.19
C ALA A 104 11.44 -1.66 -28.09
N GLU A 105 12.57 -1.94 -27.42
CA GLU A 105 13.08 -3.27 -27.16
C GLU A 105 12.65 -3.72 -25.76
N ILE A 106 11.85 -4.78 -25.69
CA ILE A 106 11.31 -5.33 -24.44
C ILE A 106 12.10 -6.57 -24.05
N THR A 107 12.52 -6.62 -22.78
CA THR A 107 13.17 -7.78 -22.17
C THR A 107 12.54 -8.10 -20.83
N ALA A 108 12.60 -9.35 -20.38
CA ALA A 108 12.15 -9.76 -19.06
C ALA A 108 13.11 -10.76 -18.42
N ASP A 109 13.22 -10.74 -17.09
CA ASP A 109 14.00 -11.72 -16.33
C ASP A 109 13.17 -12.95 -15.90
N GLY A 110 11.93 -13.08 -16.37
CA GLY A 110 11.12 -14.26 -16.16
C GLY A 110 9.99 -14.40 -17.17
N PRO A 111 9.12 -15.39 -17.00
CA PRO A 111 8.03 -15.66 -17.94
C PRO A 111 7.08 -14.48 -18.03
N VAL A 112 6.80 -14.02 -19.26
CA VAL A 112 5.77 -13.02 -19.54
C VAL A 112 4.88 -13.48 -20.67
N LYS A 113 3.61 -13.10 -20.62
CA LYS A 113 2.66 -13.26 -21.71
C LYS A 113 2.26 -11.88 -22.23
N GLU A 114 1.80 -11.84 -23.47
CA GLU A 114 1.37 -10.61 -24.11
C GLU A 114 -0.15 -10.55 -24.25
N TRP A 115 -0.69 -9.35 -24.05
CA TRP A 115 -2.05 -8.92 -24.32
C TRP A 115 -2.05 -7.66 -25.18
N THR A 116 -3.15 -7.41 -25.87
CA THR A 116 -3.34 -6.19 -26.64
C THR A 116 -4.68 -5.53 -26.30
N GLY A 117 -4.74 -4.21 -26.40
CA GLY A 117 -5.95 -3.44 -26.13
C GLY A 117 -5.95 -2.07 -26.81
N THR A 118 -6.97 -1.27 -26.52
CA THR A 118 -7.19 0.04 -27.17
C THR A 118 -6.46 1.19 -26.49
N ASP A 119 -6.31 1.10 -25.17
CA ASP A 119 -5.60 2.07 -24.34
C ASP A 119 -4.99 1.36 -23.13
N ILE A 120 -4.04 2.01 -22.47
CA ILE A 120 -3.26 1.45 -21.36
C ILE A 120 -4.16 1.02 -20.19
N GLN A 121 -5.10 1.87 -19.75
CA GLN A 121 -5.94 1.55 -18.59
C GLN A 121 -6.91 0.42 -18.91
N SER A 122 -7.48 0.40 -20.12
CA SER A 122 -8.38 -0.68 -20.55
C SER A 122 -7.68 -2.03 -20.67
N VAL A 123 -6.49 -2.12 -21.27
CA VAL A 123 -5.78 -3.41 -21.38
C VAL A 123 -5.37 -3.96 -20.01
N LEU A 124 -4.95 -3.09 -19.09
CA LEU A 124 -4.66 -3.47 -17.70
C LEU A 124 -5.94 -3.92 -16.97
N ALA A 125 -7.04 -3.20 -17.16
CA ALA A 125 -8.34 -3.56 -16.58
C ALA A 125 -8.89 -4.89 -17.11
N ASP A 126 -8.72 -5.17 -18.41
CA ASP A 126 -9.12 -6.42 -19.04
C ASP A 126 -8.26 -7.59 -18.56
N TRP A 127 -6.95 -7.36 -18.42
CA TRP A 127 -6.03 -8.32 -17.80
C TRP A 127 -6.46 -8.65 -16.36
N ALA A 128 -6.74 -7.63 -15.54
CA ALA A 128 -7.19 -7.80 -14.17
C ALA A 128 -8.53 -8.54 -14.08
N ALA A 129 -9.48 -8.21 -14.95
CA ALA A 129 -10.77 -8.90 -15.04
C ALA A 129 -10.61 -10.37 -15.46
N GLY A 130 -9.61 -10.67 -16.30
CA GLY A 130 -9.25 -12.02 -16.72
C GLY A 130 -8.76 -12.93 -15.59
N LEU A 131 -8.35 -12.38 -14.45
CA LEU A 131 -8.02 -13.14 -13.24
C LEU A 131 -9.26 -13.73 -12.54
N ALA A 132 -10.46 -13.27 -12.92
CA ALA A 132 -11.75 -13.80 -12.44
C ALA A 132 -11.89 -13.84 -10.90
N LEU A 133 -11.40 -12.80 -10.23
CA LEU A 133 -11.52 -12.66 -8.78
C LEU A 133 -12.98 -12.38 -8.36
N PRO A 134 -13.38 -12.74 -7.13
CA PRO A 134 -14.66 -12.31 -6.59
C PRO A 134 -14.78 -10.78 -6.59
N THR A 135 -16.00 -10.27 -6.81
CA THR A 135 -16.25 -8.83 -6.72
C THR A 135 -15.86 -8.30 -5.33
N PRO A 136 -15.04 -7.25 -5.24
CA PRO A 136 -14.65 -6.68 -3.95
C PRO A 136 -15.85 -6.22 -3.13
N ARG A 137 -15.76 -6.39 -1.81
CA ARG A 137 -16.79 -5.89 -0.88
C ARG A 137 -16.74 -4.36 -0.84
N PRO A 138 -17.88 -3.66 -0.79
CA PRO A 138 -17.90 -2.20 -0.64
C PRO A 138 -17.09 -1.75 0.58
N ALA A 139 -16.30 -0.69 0.43
CA ALA A 139 -15.55 -0.11 1.54
C ALA A 139 -16.48 0.67 2.49
N PRO A 140 -16.24 0.59 3.82
CA PRO A 140 -16.85 1.53 4.76
C PRO A 140 -16.22 2.92 4.60
N THR A 141 -16.89 3.94 5.12
CA THR A 141 -16.27 5.27 5.28
C THR A 141 -15.42 5.30 6.53
N VAL A 142 -14.26 5.96 6.48
CA VAL A 142 -13.26 5.87 7.54
C VAL A 142 -12.89 7.27 8.05
N TRP A 143 -12.70 7.40 9.35
CA TRP A 143 -11.85 8.44 9.92
C TRP A 143 -10.56 7.80 10.45
N CYS A 144 -9.42 8.33 10.03
CA CYS A 144 -8.08 7.86 10.38
C CYS A 144 -7.36 8.92 11.21
N SER A 145 -6.57 8.51 12.21
CA SER A 145 -5.84 9.45 13.07
C SER A 145 -4.49 9.93 12.50
N TRP A 146 -3.97 9.31 11.44
CA TRP A 146 -2.57 9.46 11.02
C TRP A 146 -2.17 10.86 10.58
N TYR A 147 -2.83 11.43 9.56
CA TYR A 147 -2.39 12.66 8.90
C TYR A 147 -2.65 13.97 9.67
N GLU A 148 -3.13 13.87 10.91
CA GLU A 148 -3.21 14.98 11.86
C GLU A 148 -2.27 14.74 13.05
N TYR A 149 -2.34 13.55 13.66
CA TYR A 149 -1.71 13.30 14.95
C TYR A 149 -0.39 12.53 14.83
N PHE A 150 -0.19 11.80 13.72
CA PHE A 150 0.91 10.86 13.52
C PHE A 150 1.10 9.94 14.75
N THR A 151 2.34 9.63 15.10
CA THR A 151 2.70 8.82 16.27
C THR A 151 2.36 9.47 17.62
N ALA A 152 1.93 10.73 17.63
CA ALA A 152 1.58 11.46 18.84
C ALA A 152 0.10 11.33 19.24
N VAL A 153 -0.69 10.56 18.48
CA VAL A 153 -2.10 10.30 18.78
C VAL A 153 -2.31 9.79 20.21
N THR A 154 -3.35 10.31 20.88
CA THR A 154 -3.75 9.91 22.22
C THR A 154 -5.20 9.41 22.24
N GLU A 155 -5.57 8.68 23.29
CA GLU A 155 -6.97 8.27 23.48
C GLU A 155 -7.94 9.47 23.59
N ASP A 156 -7.47 10.61 24.12
CA ASP A 156 -8.27 11.82 24.26
C ASP A 156 -8.55 12.47 22.90
N ASP A 157 -7.62 12.37 21.94
CA ASP A 157 -7.85 12.81 20.54
C ASP A 157 -8.97 11.99 19.88
N ILE A 158 -9.00 10.68 20.13
CA ILE A 158 -10.07 9.80 19.63
C ILE A 158 -11.41 10.20 20.25
N HIS A 159 -11.46 10.43 21.56
CA HIS A 159 -12.68 10.88 22.24
C HIS A 159 -13.16 12.25 21.73
N GLU A 160 -12.26 13.19 21.46
CA GLU A 160 -12.61 14.49 20.90
C GLU A 160 -13.26 14.33 19.52
N ASN A 161 -12.63 13.57 18.63
CA ASN A 161 -13.16 13.36 17.28
C ASN A 161 -14.48 12.58 17.31
N LEU A 162 -14.65 11.58 18.18
CA LEU A 162 -15.94 10.91 18.36
C LEU A 162 -17.08 11.86 18.75
N ARG A 163 -16.81 12.88 19.57
CA ARG A 163 -17.80 13.92 19.90
C ARG A 163 -18.03 14.86 18.71
N ALA A 164 -16.96 15.20 17.99
CA ALA A 164 -17.03 16.06 16.82
C ALA A 164 -17.84 15.42 15.68
N MET A 165 -17.68 14.11 15.43
CA MET A 165 -18.44 13.38 14.42
C MET A 165 -19.95 13.48 14.64
N ASP A 166 -20.40 13.38 15.90
CA ASP A 166 -21.82 13.52 16.25
C ASP A 166 -22.29 14.98 16.18
N THR A 167 -21.44 15.92 16.59
CA THR A 167 -21.78 17.36 16.56
C THR A 167 -21.89 17.88 15.12
N LEU A 168 -21.03 17.38 14.24
CA LEU A 168 -20.94 17.77 12.84
C LEU A 168 -21.81 16.90 11.92
N ASP A 169 -22.45 15.85 12.44
CA ASP A 169 -23.27 14.91 11.65
C ASP A 169 -22.50 14.37 10.43
N LEU A 170 -21.32 13.77 10.70
CA LEU A 170 -20.46 13.18 9.68
C LEU A 170 -20.72 11.67 9.56
N PRO A 171 -20.99 11.14 8.34
CA PRO A 171 -21.32 9.74 8.11
C PRO A 171 -20.06 8.85 8.07
N ILE A 172 -19.45 8.67 9.24
CA ILE A 172 -18.24 7.85 9.42
C ILE A 172 -18.63 6.48 9.99
N ASP A 173 -18.40 5.43 9.20
CA ASP A 173 -18.68 4.04 9.59
C ASP A 173 -17.60 3.50 10.55
N VAL A 174 -16.32 3.79 10.26
CA VAL A 174 -15.15 3.25 10.98
C VAL A 174 -14.31 4.38 11.59
N VAL A 175 -13.92 4.22 12.84
CA VAL A 175 -12.89 5.04 13.49
C VAL A 175 -11.62 4.20 13.62
N GLN A 176 -10.64 4.50 12.77
CA GLN A 176 -9.35 3.81 12.72
C GLN A 176 -8.33 4.54 13.59
N ILE A 177 -7.78 3.82 14.57
CA ILE A 177 -6.61 4.24 15.33
C ILE A 177 -5.37 3.78 14.56
N ASP A 178 -4.61 4.74 14.05
CA ASP A 178 -3.37 4.48 13.29
C ASP A 178 -2.15 4.33 14.23
N ASP A 179 -0.94 4.33 13.67
CA ASP A 179 0.33 4.18 14.42
C ASP A 179 0.44 5.17 15.60
N GLY A 180 0.74 4.64 16.79
CA GLY A 180 1.02 5.42 18.02
C GLY A 180 0.43 4.82 19.30
N TYR A 181 -0.49 3.87 19.17
CA TYR A 181 -1.11 3.17 20.31
C TYR A 181 -0.20 2.10 20.92
N GLN A 182 0.60 1.44 20.10
CA GLN A 182 1.50 0.36 20.46
C GLN A 182 2.82 0.89 21.04
N LYS A 183 3.46 0.10 21.89
CA LYS A 183 4.75 0.45 22.53
C LYS A 183 5.91 0.49 21.53
N ALA A 184 5.98 -0.50 20.64
CA ALA A 184 7.02 -0.65 19.63
C ALA A 184 6.49 -1.53 18.47
N LEU A 185 7.18 -1.49 17.32
CA LEU A 185 6.91 -2.44 16.23
C LEU A 185 7.28 -3.85 16.68
N GLY A 186 6.36 -4.79 16.51
CA GLY A 186 6.49 -6.14 17.06
C GLY A 186 5.85 -6.31 18.44
N ASP A 187 5.54 -5.24 19.20
CA ASP A 187 4.92 -5.30 20.53
C ASP A 187 3.46 -4.79 20.50
N TRP A 188 2.64 -5.31 19.58
CA TRP A 188 1.29 -4.81 19.25
C TRP A 188 0.28 -4.87 20.40
N LEU A 189 0.43 -5.83 21.31
CA LEU A 189 -0.43 -6.01 22.48
C LEU A 189 0.06 -5.25 23.72
N THR A 190 1.09 -4.42 23.59
CA THR A 190 1.54 -3.53 24.67
C THR A 190 1.30 -2.07 24.27
N LEU A 191 0.65 -1.30 25.13
CA LEU A 191 0.33 0.10 24.86
C LEU A 191 1.54 1.03 25.07
N SER A 192 1.60 2.11 24.30
CA SER A 192 2.61 3.19 24.41
C SER A 192 2.51 4.02 25.70
N GLY A 193 1.40 3.89 26.43
CA GLY A 193 1.04 4.76 27.56
C GLY A 193 0.19 5.97 27.17
N ARG A 194 -0.02 6.24 25.88
CA ARG A 194 -0.97 7.27 25.37
C ARG A 194 -2.42 6.81 25.35
N PHE A 195 -2.62 5.49 25.50
CA PHE A 195 -3.91 4.83 25.59
C PHE A 195 -3.98 4.07 26.90
N ARG A 196 -5.17 4.06 27.51
CA ARG A 196 -5.49 3.43 28.80
C ARG A 196 -5.93 1.98 28.60
N SER A 197 -6.68 1.70 27.54
CA SER A 197 -7.14 0.35 27.19
C SER A 197 -7.51 0.26 25.71
N ARG A 198 -6.99 -0.75 24.99
CA ARG A 198 -7.39 -1.02 23.59
C ARG A 198 -8.86 -1.43 23.51
N GLU A 199 -9.25 -2.43 24.31
CA GLU A 199 -10.64 -2.86 24.41
C GLU A 199 -11.57 -1.70 24.83
N GLY A 200 -11.14 -0.89 25.81
CA GLY A 200 -11.95 0.23 26.32
C GLY A 200 -12.21 1.32 25.28
N ILE A 201 -11.21 1.66 24.44
CA ILE A 201 -11.42 2.62 23.35
C ILE A 201 -12.27 2.01 22.23
N ALA A 202 -12.08 0.74 21.89
CA ALA A 202 -12.93 0.03 20.93
C ALA A 202 -14.40 0.00 21.39
N ASP A 203 -14.65 -0.33 22.65
CA ASP A 203 -15.98 -0.30 23.27
C ASP A 203 -16.62 1.09 23.18
N THR A 204 -15.85 2.14 23.43
CA THR A 204 -16.32 3.52 23.34
C THR A 204 -16.73 3.87 21.90
N ILE A 205 -15.94 3.49 20.90
CA ILE A 205 -16.26 3.70 19.48
C ILE A 205 -17.57 2.99 19.13
N ARG A 206 -17.71 1.71 19.51
CA ARG A 206 -18.91 0.90 19.24
C ARG A 206 -20.15 1.39 19.97
N ALA A 207 -20.01 1.88 21.19
CA ALA A 207 -21.11 2.48 21.95
C ALA A 207 -21.72 3.72 21.27
N ARG A 208 -21.00 4.34 20.32
CA ARG A 208 -21.49 5.45 19.49
C ARG A 208 -21.95 5.00 18.09
N GLY A 209 -22.22 3.71 17.91
CA GLY A 209 -22.75 3.15 16.68
C GLY A 209 -21.75 3.07 15.52
N ARG A 210 -20.44 3.14 15.82
CA ARG A 210 -19.36 3.08 14.83
C ARG A 210 -18.54 1.81 14.99
N ARG A 211 -17.83 1.42 13.94
CA ARG A 211 -16.90 0.28 13.95
C ARG A 211 -15.52 0.72 14.38
N ALA A 212 -14.82 -0.12 15.13
CA ALA A 212 -13.46 0.16 15.58
C ALA A 212 -12.44 -0.41 14.57
N GLY A 213 -11.52 0.44 14.13
CA GLY A 213 -10.41 0.08 13.26
C GLY A 213 -9.05 0.25 13.94
N ILE A 214 -8.06 -0.56 13.56
CA ILE A 214 -6.71 -0.50 14.12
C ILE A 214 -5.63 -0.78 13.07
N TRP A 215 -4.50 -0.09 13.20
CA TRP A 215 -3.31 -0.25 12.38
C TRP A 215 -2.30 -1.22 12.98
N THR A 216 -1.57 -1.96 12.15
CA THR A 216 -0.36 -2.71 12.54
C THR A 216 0.63 -2.75 11.37
N ALA A 217 1.92 -2.93 11.63
CA ALA A 217 2.93 -3.30 10.62
C ALA A 217 3.41 -4.74 10.89
N PRO A 218 2.59 -5.76 10.57
CA PRO A 218 2.67 -7.10 11.17
C PRO A 218 4.00 -7.82 10.97
N PHE A 219 4.75 -7.47 9.93
CA PHE A 219 6.02 -8.10 9.59
C PHE A 219 7.24 -7.28 10.02
N LEU A 220 7.05 -6.06 10.53
CA LEU A 220 8.14 -5.24 11.05
C LEU A 220 8.36 -5.47 12.53
N VAL A 221 9.64 -5.50 12.91
CA VAL A 221 10.10 -5.61 14.28
C VAL A 221 11.11 -4.50 14.55
N ASP A 222 10.88 -3.74 15.62
CA ASP A 222 11.86 -2.80 16.17
C ASP A 222 12.97 -3.61 16.87
N PRO A 223 14.26 -3.40 16.55
CA PRO A 223 15.39 -4.05 17.24
C PRO A 223 15.40 -3.86 18.77
N ALA A 224 14.75 -2.81 19.29
CA ALA A 224 14.60 -2.52 20.71
C ALA A 224 13.30 -3.06 21.32
N SER A 225 12.45 -3.73 20.55
CA SER A 225 11.20 -4.35 21.04
C SER A 225 11.47 -5.49 22.03
N THR A 226 10.47 -5.79 22.86
CA THR A 226 10.52 -6.99 23.71
C THR A 226 10.57 -8.25 22.86
N LEU A 227 9.82 -8.30 21.75
CA LEU A 227 9.87 -9.41 20.79
C LEU A 227 11.29 -9.69 20.27
N ALA A 228 12.02 -8.68 19.80
CA ALA A 228 13.37 -8.88 19.27
C ALA A 228 14.37 -9.35 20.35
N ALA A 229 14.21 -8.86 21.59
CA ALA A 229 15.08 -9.22 22.70
C ALA A 229 14.84 -10.66 23.20
N GLU A 230 13.58 -11.09 23.26
CA GLU A 230 13.19 -12.40 23.81
C GLU A 230 13.20 -13.51 22.73
N HIS A 231 12.92 -13.17 21.48
CA HIS A 231 12.77 -14.10 20.37
C HIS A 231 13.58 -13.70 19.12
N PRO A 232 14.92 -13.52 19.22
CA PRO A 232 15.75 -13.19 18.06
C PRO A 232 15.78 -14.31 17.00
N ASP A 233 15.39 -15.54 17.35
CA ASP A 233 15.22 -16.68 16.46
C ASP A 233 13.96 -16.59 15.57
N TRP A 234 13.01 -15.71 15.90
CA TRP A 234 11.83 -15.43 15.08
C TRP A 234 12.10 -14.41 13.97
N LEU A 235 13.32 -13.88 13.86
CA LEU A 235 13.66 -12.86 12.85
C LEU A 235 14.29 -13.50 11.62
N VAL A 236 13.91 -13.03 10.44
CA VAL A 236 14.51 -13.45 9.17
C VAL A 236 15.99 -13.07 9.18
N ARG A 237 16.85 -14.00 8.72
CA ARG A 237 18.29 -13.77 8.62
C ARG A 237 18.70 -13.38 7.21
N ASP A 238 19.75 -12.57 7.09
CA ASP A 238 20.43 -12.37 5.82
C ASP A 238 21.34 -13.58 5.49
N THR A 239 21.96 -13.56 4.31
CA THR A 239 22.87 -14.63 3.86
C THR A 239 24.20 -14.66 4.62
N ASP A 240 24.56 -13.59 5.31
CA ASP A 240 25.79 -13.46 6.10
C ASP A 240 25.58 -13.87 7.57
N GLY A 241 24.34 -14.23 7.94
CA GLY A 241 23.94 -14.68 9.28
C GLY A 241 23.43 -13.58 10.21
N GLY A 242 23.42 -12.31 9.74
CA GLY A 242 22.80 -11.18 10.40
C GLY A 242 21.26 -11.21 10.30
N PHE A 243 20.60 -10.15 10.74
CA PHE A 243 19.16 -9.99 10.58
C PHE A 243 18.85 -9.26 9.27
N THR A 244 17.84 -9.72 8.53
CA THR A 244 17.39 -9.03 7.32
C THR A 244 16.89 -7.63 7.69
N HIS A 245 17.56 -6.62 7.14
CA HIS A 245 17.16 -5.23 7.30
C HIS A 245 15.97 -4.89 6.39
N ALA A 246 14.92 -4.31 6.97
CA ALA A 246 13.72 -3.86 6.28
C ALA A 246 13.71 -2.35 5.99
N GLY A 247 14.88 -1.70 6.06
CA GLY A 247 15.04 -0.25 5.96
C GLY A 247 15.15 0.44 7.31
N HIS A 248 15.07 1.76 7.28
CA HIS A 248 15.21 2.68 8.40
C HIS A 248 14.03 3.64 8.39
N ASN A 249 13.26 3.64 9.48
CA ASN A 249 12.15 4.54 9.71
C ASN A 249 11.95 4.75 11.22
N TRP A 250 11.14 5.73 11.64
CA TRP A 250 10.98 6.10 13.06
C TRP A 250 12.33 6.34 13.79
N GLY A 251 13.37 6.74 13.04
CA GLY A 251 14.72 7.00 13.56
C GLY A 251 15.54 5.78 13.94
N HIS A 252 15.15 4.56 13.52
CA HIS A 252 15.89 3.32 13.78
C HIS A 252 15.80 2.33 12.61
N ASP A 253 16.69 1.36 12.59
CA ASP A 253 16.66 0.26 11.62
C ASP A 253 15.55 -0.72 11.95
N LEU A 254 15.02 -1.39 10.94
CA LEU A 254 13.89 -2.30 11.07
C LEU A 254 14.29 -3.74 10.70
N TYR A 255 13.72 -4.71 11.40
CA TYR A 255 13.88 -6.13 11.09
C TYR A 255 12.57 -6.77 10.64
N VAL A 256 12.68 -8.00 10.11
CA VAL A 256 11.55 -8.76 9.55
C VAL A 256 11.18 -9.92 10.47
N LEU A 257 9.90 -10.02 10.82
CA LEU A 257 9.33 -11.18 11.49
C LEU A 257 9.21 -12.36 10.53
N ASP A 258 9.75 -13.52 10.90
CA ASP A 258 9.65 -14.75 10.13
C ASP A 258 8.39 -15.54 10.49
N THR A 259 7.29 -15.29 9.76
CA THR A 259 6.03 -16.01 9.97
C THR A 259 6.06 -17.48 9.53
N THR A 260 7.18 -17.97 9.00
CA THR A 260 7.35 -19.41 8.77
C THR A 260 7.84 -20.14 10.02
N HIS A 261 8.34 -19.40 11.03
CA HIS A 261 8.63 -19.93 12.35
C HIS A 261 7.30 -20.19 13.09
N PRO A 262 7.00 -21.42 13.54
CA PRO A 262 5.69 -21.77 14.11
C PRO A 262 5.25 -20.91 15.29
N GLU A 263 6.20 -20.52 16.16
CA GLU A 263 5.88 -19.68 17.32
C GLU A 263 5.68 -18.20 16.94
N ALA A 264 6.38 -17.70 15.91
CA ALA A 264 6.15 -16.35 15.39
C ALA A 264 4.79 -16.26 14.68
N ALA A 265 4.41 -17.30 13.94
CA ALA A 265 3.09 -17.45 13.34
C ALA A 265 1.98 -17.49 14.41
N ALA A 266 2.22 -18.22 15.50
CA ALA A 266 1.29 -18.29 16.64
C ALA A 266 1.15 -16.92 17.32
N TYR A 267 2.25 -16.19 17.54
CA TYR A 267 2.22 -14.83 18.05
C TYR A 267 1.41 -13.90 17.16
N LEU A 268 1.67 -13.90 15.85
CA LEU A 268 0.91 -13.08 14.89
C LEU A 268 -0.58 -13.41 14.94
N THR A 269 -0.92 -14.70 14.99
CA THR A 269 -2.30 -15.16 15.13
C THR A 269 -2.94 -14.68 16.44
N GLU A 270 -2.21 -14.72 17.55
CA GLU A 270 -2.64 -14.22 18.85
C GLU A 270 -2.91 -12.72 18.83
N VAL A 271 -2.02 -11.92 18.22
CA VAL A 271 -2.22 -10.47 18.05
C VAL A 271 -3.56 -10.18 17.38
N PHE A 272 -3.80 -10.77 16.20
CA PHE A 272 -5.02 -10.47 15.43
C PHE A 272 -6.28 -11.08 16.04
N THR A 273 -6.19 -12.26 16.66
CA THR A 273 -7.33 -12.86 17.38
C THR A 273 -7.71 -12.03 18.61
N THR A 274 -6.72 -11.49 19.32
CA THR A 274 -6.93 -10.61 20.48
C THR A 274 -7.55 -9.29 20.06
N LEU A 275 -7.00 -8.63 19.04
CA LEU A 275 -7.60 -7.40 18.52
C LEU A 275 -9.04 -7.65 18.02
N ARG A 276 -9.30 -8.78 17.36
CA ARG A 276 -10.66 -9.14 16.96
C ARG A 276 -11.59 -9.35 18.17
N SER A 277 -11.12 -9.99 19.24
CA SER A 277 -11.92 -10.23 20.44
C SER A 277 -12.18 -8.96 21.26
N GLU A 278 -11.26 -7.98 21.22
CA GLU A 278 -11.42 -6.63 21.77
C GLU A 278 -12.43 -5.76 20.96
N GLY A 279 -12.93 -6.28 19.84
CA GLY A 279 -14.03 -5.69 19.07
C GLY A 279 -13.60 -4.82 17.89
N TYR A 280 -12.35 -4.93 17.44
CA TYR A 280 -11.91 -4.38 16.17
C TYR A 280 -12.37 -5.26 15.00
N ASP A 281 -12.92 -4.65 13.96
CA ASP A 281 -13.41 -5.36 12.76
C ASP A 281 -12.94 -4.71 11.44
N TYR A 282 -12.10 -3.68 11.54
CA TYR A 282 -11.40 -3.05 10.45
C TYR A 282 -9.90 -3.04 10.77
N PHE A 283 -9.08 -3.56 9.89
CA PHE A 283 -7.65 -3.73 10.12
C PHE A 283 -6.88 -3.08 8.98
N LYS A 284 -6.03 -2.10 9.29
CA LYS A 284 -5.00 -1.62 8.36
C LYS A 284 -3.71 -2.36 8.68
N VAL A 285 -3.17 -3.09 7.71
CA VAL A 285 -1.88 -3.79 7.84
C VAL A 285 -0.89 -3.17 6.87
N ASP A 286 0.26 -2.75 7.39
CA ASP A 286 1.14 -1.81 6.73
C ASP A 286 2.58 -2.32 6.66
N PHE A 287 3.42 -1.66 5.86
CA PHE A 287 4.82 -2.04 5.60
C PHE A 287 4.94 -3.51 5.18
N LEU A 288 3.94 -3.97 4.42
CA LEU A 288 3.78 -5.38 4.07
C LEU A 288 4.89 -5.93 3.16
N TYR A 289 5.62 -5.05 2.46
CA TYR A 289 6.82 -5.40 1.69
C TYR A 289 7.85 -6.15 2.53
N ALA A 290 7.91 -5.88 3.84
CA ALA A 290 8.87 -6.51 4.74
C ALA A 290 8.73 -8.04 4.75
N GLY A 291 7.49 -8.56 4.74
CA GLY A 291 7.23 -10.00 4.68
C GLY A 291 7.71 -10.65 3.38
N ALA A 292 7.86 -9.85 2.32
CA ALA A 292 8.30 -10.26 0.99
C ALA A 292 9.79 -10.03 0.72
N LEU A 293 10.57 -9.61 1.73
CA LEU A 293 12.02 -9.46 1.59
C LEU A 293 12.72 -10.82 1.50
N ASP A 294 13.73 -10.92 0.65
CA ASP A 294 14.59 -12.10 0.61
C ASP A 294 15.35 -12.28 1.92
N GLY A 295 15.58 -13.54 2.29
CA GLY A 295 16.28 -13.90 3.52
C GLY A 295 16.10 -15.36 3.87
N VAL A 296 16.91 -15.83 4.80
CA VAL A 296 16.87 -17.17 5.37
C VAL A 296 15.80 -17.22 6.44
N ARG A 297 14.79 -18.05 6.19
CA ARG A 297 13.64 -18.29 7.04
C ARG A 297 13.72 -19.68 7.70
N HIS A 298 12.84 -19.93 8.67
CA HIS A 298 12.69 -21.21 9.35
C HIS A 298 12.24 -22.31 8.38
N ALA A 299 11.25 -22.02 7.53
CA ALA A 299 10.87 -22.91 6.42
C ALA A 299 11.65 -22.56 5.14
N ASP A 300 11.98 -23.60 4.36
CA ASP A 300 12.62 -23.47 3.05
C ASP A 300 11.58 -23.11 1.97
N VAL A 301 11.07 -21.87 2.04
CA VAL A 301 10.09 -21.31 1.11
C VAL A 301 10.54 -19.94 0.60
N GLY A 302 10.09 -19.56 -0.61
CA GLY A 302 10.37 -18.25 -1.18
C GLY A 302 9.70 -17.12 -0.41
N ALA A 303 10.27 -15.90 -0.50
CA ALA A 303 9.78 -14.74 0.23
C ALA A 303 8.31 -14.38 -0.09
N LEU A 304 7.89 -14.54 -1.35
CA LEU A 304 6.50 -14.27 -1.75
C LEU A 304 5.51 -15.30 -1.18
N THR A 305 5.94 -16.56 -1.06
CA THR A 305 5.14 -17.60 -0.40
C THR A 305 4.98 -17.28 1.08
N ALA A 306 6.09 -16.98 1.78
CA ALA A 306 6.05 -16.59 3.19
C ALA A 306 5.19 -15.34 3.45
N TYR A 307 5.30 -14.33 2.58
CA TYR A 307 4.47 -13.13 2.61
C TYR A 307 2.97 -13.49 2.55
N ARG A 308 2.58 -14.26 1.53
CA ARG A 308 1.17 -14.63 1.33
C ARG A 308 0.62 -15.48 2.47
N GLU A 309 1.38 -16.49 2.91
CA GLU A 309 1.02 -17.32 4.07
C GLU A 309 0.86 -16.47 5.34
N GLY A 310 1.75 -15.50 5.56
CA GLY A 310 1.64 -14.54 6.67
C GLY A 310 0.34 -13.73 6.63
N ILE A 311 -0.08 -13.25 5.46
CA ILE A 311 -1.37 -12.56 5.31
C ILE A 311 -2.56 -13.51 5.47
N GLU A 312 -2.45 -14.75 4.99
CA GLU A 312 -3.50 -15.77 5.17
C GLU A 312 -3.70 -16.13 6.65
N LEU A 313 -2.64 -16.15 7.46
CA LEU A 313 -2.74 -16.27 8.92
C LEU A 313 -3.54 -15.11 9.53
N ILE A 314 -3.22 -13.87 9.14
CA ILE A 314 -3.97 -12.67 9.58
C ILE A 314 -5.45 -12.82 9.19
N ARG A 315 -5.73 -13.28 7.98
CA ARG A 315 -7.09 -13.48 7.48
C ARG A 315 -7.89 -14.51 8.24
N ALA A 316 -7.27 -15.65 8.52
CA ALA A 316 -7.88 -16.67 9.34
C ALA A 316 -8.18 -16.16 10.76
N ALA A 317 -7.26 -15.39 11.35
CA ALA A 317 -7.38 -14.85 12.71
C ALA A 317 -8.52 -13.83 12.86
N ILE A 318 -8.66 -12.89 11.91
CA ILE A 318 -9.70 -11.84 11.99
C ILE A 318 -11.08 -12.29 11.49
N GLY A 319 -11.14 -13.40 10.76
CA GLY A 319 -12.36 -13.97 10.19
C GLY A 319 -12.86 -13.24 8.93
N PRO A 320 -13.80 -13.85 8.18
CA PRO A 320 -14.23 -13.34 6.87
C PRO A 320 -15.03 -12.02 6.94
N ASP A 321 -15.62 -11.71 8.09
CA ASP A 321 -16.44 -10.51 8.26
C ASP A 321 -15.61 -9.25 8.55
N ALA A 322 -14.37 -9.38 9.01
CA ALA A 322 -13.47 -8.23 9.18
C ALA A 322 -13.07 -7.65 7.82
N TYR A 323 -12.95 -6.33 7.77
CA TYR A 323 -12.39 -5.62 6.63
C TYR A 323 -10.88 -5.48 6.82
N LEU A 324 -10.06 -5.82 5.83
CA LEU A 324 -8.62 -5.57 5.87
C LEU A 324 -8.22 -4.69 4.70
N LEU A 325 -7.52 -3.63 5.05
CA LEU A 325 -6.83 -2.72 4.18
C LEU A 325 -5.33 -3.08 4.19
N GLY A 326 -4.78 -3.39 3.02
CA GLY A 326 -3.34 -3.55 2.83
C GLY A 326 -2.66 -2.20 2.54
N CYS A 327 -1.46 -2.00 3.07
CA CYS A 327 -0.63 -0.83 2.84
C CYS A 327 0.86 -1.20 2.81
N GLY A 328 1.65 -0.45 2.03
CA GLY A 328 3.05 -0.77 1.80
C GLY A 328 3.26 -2.17 1.21
N ALA A 329 2.31 -2.67 0.41
CA ALA A 329 2.20 -4.09 0.07
C ALA A 329 2.62 -4.37 -1.38
N PRO A 330 3.37 -5.46 -1.66
CA PRO A 330 3.64 -5.88 -3.03
C PRO A 330 2.33 -6.07 -3.80
N ILE A 331 2.10 -5.34 -4.88
CA ILE A 331 0.78 -5.25 -5.53
C ILE A 331 0.34 -6.62 -6.06
N LEU A 332 1.10 -7.21 -6.98
CA LEU A 332 0.71 -8.47 -7.62
C LEU A 332 0.68 -9.66 -6.65
N PRO A 333 1.66 -9.82 -5.73
CA PRO A 333 1.61 -10.88 -4.73
C PRO A 333 0.42 -10.76 -3.76
N SER A 334 -0.20 -9.58 -3.64
CA SER A 334 -1.34 -9.33 -2.75
C SER A 334 -2.70 -9.69 -3.35
N ILE A 335 -2.76 -10.05 -4.63
CA ILE A 335 -4.01 -10.36 -5.32
C ILE A 335 -4.76 -11.49 -4.59
N GLY A 336 -6.04 -11.24 -4.32
CA GLY A 336 -6.97 -12.18 -3.66
C GLY A 336 -6.92 -12.17 -2.12
N LEU A 337 -6.11 -11.32 -1.49
CA LEU A 337 -5.93 -11.34 -0.03
C LEU A 337 -6.61 -10.18 0.72
N PHE A 338 -6.91 -9.07 0.04
CA PHE A 338 -7.34 -7.81 0.65
C PHE A 338 -8.73 -7.37 0.20
N ASP A 339 -9.43 -6.65 1.08
CA ASP A 339 -10.71 -6.01 0.73
C ASP A 339 -10.46 -4.67 0.05
N ALA A 340 -9.53 -3.91 0.61
CA ALA A 340 -8.99 -2.69 0.04
C ALA A 340 -7.47 -2.69 0.05
N MET A 341 -6.87 -1.90 -0.83
CA MET A 341 -5.42 -1.75 -0.93
C MET A 341 -5.07 -0.29 -1.14
N ARG A 342 -4.10 0.22 -0.37
CA ARG A 342 -3.42 1.49 -0.68
C ARG A 342 -2.71 1.35 -2.02
N VAL A 343 -3.08 2.19 -2.97
CA VAL A 343 -2.57 2.15 -4.35
C VAL A 343 -1.66 3.33 -4.69
N SER A 344 -1.25 4.11 -3.69
CA SER A 344 -0.38 5.26 -3.88
C SER A 344 0.57 5.42 -2.68
N PRO A 345 1.65 6.20 -2.83
CA PRO A 345 2.36 6.82 -1.70
C PRO A 345 1.39 7.50 -0.73
N ASP A 346 1.89 7.76 0.47
CA ASP A 346 1.16 8.58 1.43
C ASP A 346 0.84 9.95 0.83
N THR A 347 -0.38 10.43 1.06
CA THR A 347 -0.69 11.84 0.86
C THR A 347 0.03 12.68 1.92
N ALA A 348 0.04 14.00 1.74
CA ALA A 348 0.65 14.90 2.71
C ALA A 348 -0.05 16.26 2.75
N PRO A 349 0.13 17.05 3.83
CA PRO A 349 -0.33 18.43 3.87
C PRO A 349 0.40 19.34 2.87
N HIS A 350 1.44 18.85 2.20
CA HIS A 350 2.18 19.56 1.16
C HIS A 350 2.06 18.89 -0.21
N ARG A 351 2.25 19.69 -1.26
CA ARG A 351 2.07 19.22 -2.64
C ARG A 351 3.19 18.30 -3.12
N ARG A 352 4.45 18.69 -2.95
CA ARG A 352 5.61 17.95 -3.48
C ARG A 352 5.99 16.79 -2.57
N PRO A 353 6.54 15.70 -3.12
CA PRO A 353 7.06 14.62 -2.30
C PRO A 353 8.26 15.07 -1.45
N GLU A 354 8.41 14.45 -0.28
CA GLU A 354 9.64 14.59 0.51
C GLU A 354 10.86 14.02 -0.25
N ALA A 355 12.04 14.59 -0.02
CA ALA A 355 13.31 14.17 -0.63
C ALA A 355 13.32 14.10 -2.19
N ASP A 356 12.36 14.74 -2.87
CA ASP A 356 12.14 14.67 -4.32
C ASP A 356 11.96 13.24 -4.88
N ASP A 357 11.61 12.26 -4.03
CA ASP A 357 11.36 10.87 -4.41
C ASP A 357 9.85 10.61 -4.49
N HIS A 358 9.34 10.23 -5.66
CA HIS A 358 7.89 10.06 -5.87
C HIS A 358 7.28 8.86 -5.14
N SER A 359 8.07 8.08 -4.40
CA SER A 359 7.53 7.10 -3.46
C SER A 359 7.20 7.66 -2.08
N GLN A 360 7.60 8.90 -1.80
CA GLN A 360 7.51 9.53 -0.49
C GLN A 360 6.23 10.37 -0.35
N PRO A 361 5.83 10.73 0.90
CA PRO A 361 4.60 11.45 1.16
C PRO A 361 4.48 12.75 0.35
N GLY A 362 3.35 12.95 -0.33
CA GLY A 362 3.11 14.12 -1.17
C GLY A 362 1.85 13.99 -2.03
N GLN A 363 1.14 15.09 -2.27
CA GLN A 363 -0.07 15.05 -3.11
C GLN A 363 0.25 14.73 -4.57
N ASP A 364 1.30 15.32 -5.15
CA ASP A 364 1.66 15.07 -6.56
C ASP A 364 2.07 13.61 -6.80
N SER A 365 2.81 12.99 -5.86
CA SER A 365 3.22 11.57 -5.93
C SER A 365 2.03 10.62 -5.73
N ALA A 366 1.17 10.92 -4.76
CA ALA A 366 -0.05 10.16 -4.51
C ALA A 366 -1.01 10.23 -5.70
N GLU A 367 -1.25 11.43 -6.27
CA GLU A 367 -2.09 11.63 -7.45
C GLU A 367 -1.58 10.86 -8.66
N PHE A 368 -0.27 10.97 -8.96
CA PHE A 368 0.35 10.29 -10.10
C PHE A 368 0.13 8.78 -10.05
N THR A 369 0.45 8.17 -8.89
CA THR A 369 0.36 6.72 -8.71
C THR A 369 -1.09 6.25 -8.61
N GLY A 370 -1.93 7.02 -7.90
CA GLY A 370 -3.35 6.74 -7.75
C GLY A 370 -4.07 6.72 -9.09
N ILE A 371 -3.78 7.66 -10.00
CA ILE A 371 -4.31 7.66 -11.37
C ILE A 371 -3.79 6.44 -12.15
N GLY A 372 -2.49 6.16 -12.05
CA GLY A 372 -1.86 5.05 -12.76
C GLY A 372 -2.50 3.69 -12.44
N ARG A 373 -2.96 3.51 -11.21
CA ARG A 373 -3.53 2.24 -10.71
C ARG A 373 -5.06 2.18 -10.67
N GLN A 374 -5.76 3.11 -11.33
CA GLN A 374 -7.23 3.08 -11.35
C GLN A 374 -7.83 1.81 -11.97
N TRP A 375 -7.11 1.17 -12.91
CA TRP A 375 -7.49 -0.12 -13.47
C TRP A 375 -7.71 -1.23 -12.42
N GLN A 376 -7.10 -1.13 -11.22
CA GLN A 376 -7.20 -2.12 -10.15
C GLN A 376 -8.56 -2.05 -9.41
N HIS A 377 -9.16 -0.86 -9.33
CA HIS A 377 -10.36 -0.60 -8.54
C HIS A 377 -11.55 -1.45 -9.03
N GLY A 378 -12.23 -2.11 -8.08
CA GLY A 378 -13.38 -2.96 -8.35
C GLY A 378 -13.05 -4.29 -9.05
N ARG A 379 -11.77 -4.57 -9.30
CA ARG A 379 -11.30 -5.79 -9.97
C ARG A 379 -10.39 -6.62 -9.06
N LEU A 380 -9.32 -6.01 -8.55
CA LEU A 380 -8.41 -6.68 -7.62
C LEU A 380 -8.88 -6.52 -6.16
N TRP A 381 -9.40 -5.34 -5.85
CA TRP A 381 -9.83 -4.87 -4.53
C TRP A 381 -10.56 -3.53 -4.67
N VAL A 382 -11.00 -2.94 -3.56
CA VAL A 382 -11.30 -1.51 -3.51
C VAL A 382 -10.00 -0.72 -3.40
N ASN A 383 -9.70 0.13 -4.38
CA ASN A 383 -8.57 1.07 -4.24
C ASN A 383 -8.79 2.01 -3.05
N ASP A 384 -7.75 2.20 -2.25
CA ASP A 384 -7.63 3.25 -1.26
C ASP A 384 -6.67 4.32 -1.81
N PRO A 385 -7.18 5.50 -2.23
CA PRO A 385 -6.39 6.62 -2.72
C PRO A 385 -5.71 7.41 -1.59
N ASP A 386 -5.82 6.93 -0.35
CA ASP A 386 -5.44 7.59 0.88
C ASP A 386 -6.42 8.68 1.34
N CYS A 387 -6.16 9.26 2.53
CA CYS A 387 -7.10 10.08 3.25
C CYS A 387 -7.34 11.46 2.62
N LEU A 388 -8.59 11.91 2.64
CA LEU A 388 -8.92 13.32 2.54
C LEU A 388 -8.33 14.07 3.75
N MET A 389 -7.58 15.13 3.46
CA MET A 389 -7.19 16.15 4.44
C MET A 389 -7.78 17.49 4.03
N ALA A 390 -8.87 17.88 4.69
CA ALA A 390 -9.67 19.03 4.32
C ALA A 390 -9.38 20.28 5.18
N ARG A 391 -8.52 20.17 6.21
CA ARG A 391 -8.19 21.30 7.09
C ARG A 391 -7.48 22.44 6.34
N PRO A 392 -7.63 23.71 6.76
CA PRO A 392 -7.07 24.87 6.06
C PRO A 392 -5.54 24.88 5.89
N ALA A 393 -4.81 24.14 6.72
CA ALA A 393 -3.34 24.08 6.68
C ALA A 393 -2.80 23.25 5.51
N VAL A 394 -3.64 22.47 4.83
CA VAL A 394 -3.23 21.59 3.73
C VAL A 394 -3.09 22.40 2.45
N GLU A 395 -1.92 22.34 1.84
CA GLU A 395 -1.67 22.90 0.52
C GLU A 395 -2.61 22.26 -0.49
N THR A 396 -3.14 23.07 -1.42
CA THR A 396 -3.96 22.57 -2.54
C THR A 396 -5.10 21.63 -2.13
N ARG A 397 -5.66 21.74 -0.91
CA ARG A 397 -6.71 20.85 -0.36
C ARG A 397 -7.92 20.64 -1.28
N GLU A 398 -8.29 21.64 -2.07
CA GLU A 398 -9.38 21.53 -3.05
C GLU A 398 -9.03 20.62 -4.23
N ARG A 399 -7.78 20.67 -4.71
CA ARG A 399 -7.27 19.78 -5.76
C ARG A 399 -7.20 18.34 -5.24
N TRP A 400 -6.65 18.16 -4.04
CA TRP A 400 -6.59 16.84 -3.41
C TRP A 400 -7.98 16.24 -3.21
N ALA A 401 -8.94 17.03 -2.70
CA ALA A 401 -10.32 16.59 -2.57
C ALA A 401 -10.96 16.20 -3.92
N ALA A 402 -10.69 16.96 -4.98
CA ALA A 402 -11.15 16.63 -6.33
C ALA A 402 -10.52 15.34 -6.87
N HIS A 403 -9.25 15.07 -6.56
CA HIS A 403 -8.61 13.81 -6.91
C HIS A 403 -9.28 12.63 -6.22
N VAL A 404 -9.43 12.68 -4.88
CA VAL A 404 -10.09 11.63 -4.09
C VAL A 404 -11.53 11.39 -4.57
N GLU A 405 -12.28 12.46 -4.89
CA GLU A 405 -13.62 12.34 -5.46
C GLU A 405 -13.62 11.64 -6.83
N SER A 406 -12.63 11.95 -7.68
CA SER A 406 -12.57 11.44 -9.05
C SER A 406 -12.16 9.98 -9.15
N THR A 407 -11.35 9.51 -8.20
CA THR A 407 -10.85 8.13 -8.15
C THR A 407 -11.78 7.20 -7.37
N GLY A 408 -12.55 7.73 -6.42
CA GLY A 408 -13.49 6.94 -5.62
C GLY A 408 -12.78 5.85 -4.80
N GLY A 409 -13.50 4.77 -4.50
CA GLY A 409 -13.00 3.68 -3.67
C GLY A 409 -13.19 3.90 -2.18
N LEU A 410 -12.15 3.59 -1.38
CA LEU A 410 -12.22 3.74 0.07
C LEU A 410 -12.15 5.23 0.43
N MET A 411 -13.25 5.76 0.96
CA MET A 411 -13.34 7.16 1.36
C MET A 411 -12.95 7.30 2.85
N ALA A 412 -11.75 7.82 3.08
CA ALA A 412 -11.24 8.12 4.42
C ALA A 412 -11.02 9.63 4.61
N SER A 413 -11.20 10.13 5.83
CA SER A 413 -10.78 11.47 6.26
C SER A 413 -9.78 11.38 7.39
N SER A 414 -8.79 12.28 7.43
CA SER A 414 -7.76 12.29 8.46
C SER A 414 -7.41 13.72 8.91
N ASP A 415 -8.38 14.39 9.52
CA ASP A 415 -8.21 15.69 10.16
C ASP A 415 -8.71 15.64 11.61
N ARG A 416 -8.20 16.52 12.47
CA ARG A 416 -8.90 16.91 13.68
C ARG A 416 -10.20 17.61 13.27
N LEU A 417 -11.33 16.96 13.48
CA LEU A 417 -12.61 17.38 12.90
C LEU A 417 -13.07 18.77 13.37
N LEU A 418 -12.72 19.18 14.59
CA LEU A 418 -13.01 20.52 15.11
C LEU A 418 -12.11 21.63 14.55
N SER A 419 -11.04 21.27 13.83
CA SER A 419 -10.17 22.20 13.11
C SER A 419 -10.64 22.48 11.68
N LEU A 420 -11.68 21.79 11.20
CA LEU A 420 -12.24 22.01 9.87
C LEU A 420 -13.01 23.33 9.82
N ASP A 421 -12.82 24.08 8.74
CA ASP A 421 -13.69 25.20 8.40
C ASP A 421 -14.98 24.70 7.71
N THR A 422 -15.90 25.61 7.38
CA THR A 422 -17.18 25.25 6.75
C THR A 422 -16.99 24.41 5.49
N TRP A 423 -16.05 24.81 4.63
CA TRP A 423 -15.72 24.06 3.42
C TRP A 423 -15.23 22.66 3.75
N GLY A 424 -14.31 22.53 4.72
CA GLY A 424 -13.76 21.23 5.10
C GLY A 424 -14.83 20.27 5.63
N VAL A 425 -15.73 20.76 6.49
CA VAL A 425 -16.86 19.96 7.00
C VAL A 425 -17.80 19.53 5.86
N GLU A 426 -18.15 20.44 4.95
CA GLU A 426 -19.02 20.14 3.81
C GLU A 426 -18.40 19.14 2.86
N MET A 427 -17.11 19.29 2.55
CA MET A 427 -16.37 18.39 1.68
C MET A 427 -16.23 16.99 2.29
N THR A 428 -15.84 16.90 3.57
CA THR A 428 -15.78 15.63 4.31
C THR A 428 -17.15 14.96 4.32
N ARG A 429 -18.24 15.68 4.61
CA ARG A 429 -19.59 15.09 4.56
C ARG A 429 -19.94 14.59 3.16
N ARG A 430 -19.66 15.37 2.12
CA ARG A 430 -19.97 15.02 0.72
C ARG A 430 -19.30 13.72 0.31
N LEU A 431 -18.00 13.59 0.55
CA LEU A 431 -17.23 12.40 0.18
C LEU A 431 -17.67 11.17 0.96
N LEU A 432 -17.91 11.31 2.26
CA LEU A 432 -18.32 10.18 3.10
C LEU A 432 -19.80 9.78 2.90
N THR A 433 -20.67 10.66 2.40
CA THR A 433 -22.08 10.29 2.08
C THR A 433 -22.18 9.41 0.83
N GLY A 434 -21.14 9.38 -0.01
CA GLY A 434 -21.10 8.49 -1.17
C GLY A 434 -21.91 8.96 -2.38
N VAL A 435 -22.01 10.27 -2.62
CA VAL A 435 -22.56 10.80 -3.88
C VAL A 435 -21.71 10.35 -5.11
N ALA A 436 -20.52 9.78 -4.86
CA ALA A 436 -19.59 9.21 -5.83
C ALA A 436 -19.17 7.75 -5.49
N ARG A 437 -20.09 6.90 -5.01
CA ARG A 437 -19.83 5.45 -4.76
C ARG A 437 -19.93 4.60 -6.01
#